data_AF-A0A498M2Q8-F1
#
_entry.id   AF-A0A498M2Q8-F1
#
_cell.length_a   1.000
_cell.length_b   1.000
_cell.length_c   1.000
_cell.angle_alpha   90.00
_cell.angle_beta   90.00
_cell.angle_gamma   90.00
#
_symmetry.space_group_name_H-M   'P 1'
#
loop_
_entity.id
_entity.type
_entity.pdbx_description
1 polymer ?
#
loop_
_entity_poly.entity_id
_entity_poly.type
_entity_poly.pdbx_seq_one_letter_code
_entity_poly.pdbx_strand_id
1 'polypeptide(L)'
;MLLTDMVFAVEFRTLAATCEWNEPALTARFLEGLTGEIKEEILAHNLPSSLDQLVELAIRLDKRFELRRHARAPGPEPQPQSSTVTFPVLTSSEPEPMQLGVSFCEARVVKVPVGPLVHVEGQAISIRCDVSDYEGPRDQDFEWYLVFADKTLQLTSTFEVNFADPSVRDWLNSGDISYHKLGDAAVELKFKKVRATDSGVYRCSTPSTDSVIRGNYHADVELKVIRDSLKVAPAIPKSAVNEGESVDLQCTTTRGFTEHTFLSVTWSIRKGSSPLEEILTFGPDDKIKVGDNYTQRYTDGGLLLDLPGGGFYGLVLRNAKPSDQGGYVCTAQEWVRQGEEGRNWRKILEKSKEMGKVVVTPTEKEEEHPKAIMPDYTNQPDH
;
A
#
# COMPACT_ATOMS: atom_id res chain seq x y z
N MET A 1 -20.04 -21.49 -32.82
CA MET A 1 -20.68 -21.51 -31.50
C MET A 1 -20.64 -20.07 -31.03
N LEU A 2 -21.79 -19.38 -31.01
CA LEU A 2 -21.84 -18.03 -30.45
C LEU A 2 -21.38 -18.15 -28.99
N LEU A 3 -20.36 -17.39 -28.60
CA LEU A 3 -20.08 -17.21 -27.18
C LEU A 3 -21.35 -16.62 -26.56
N THR A 4 -21.81 -17.14 -25.43
CA THR A 4 -22.84 -16.43 -24.65
C THR A 4 -22.18 -15.28 -23.92
N ASP A 5 -22.91 -14.22 -23.63
CA ASP A 5 -22.36 -13.06 -22.91
C ASP A 5 -21.86 -13.47 -21.51
N MET A 6 -22.41 -14.54 -20.93
CA MET A 6 -21.86 -15.16 -19.72
C MET A 6 -20.43 -15.68 -19.91
N VAL A 7 -20.11 -16.36 -21.01
CA VAL A 7 -18.76 -16.88 -21.26
C VAL A 7 -17.80 -15.73 -21.50
N PHE A 8 -18.20 -14.74 -22.30
CA PHE A 8 -17.45 -13.51 -22.48
C PHE A 8 -17.17 -12.82 -21.14
N ALA A 9 -18.18 -12.69 -20.28
CA ALA A 9 -18.05 -12.06 -18.97
C ALA A 9 -17.06 -12.76 -18.03
N VAL A 10 -17.00 -14.08 -18.07
CA VAL A 10 -16.04 -14.85 -17.28
C VAL A 10 -14.61 -14.66 -17.82
N GLU A 11 -14.43 -14.76 -19.14
CA GLU A 11 -13.11 -14.58 -19.78
C GLU A 11 -12.59 -13.15 -19.61
N PHE A 12 -13.48 -12.16 -19.74
CA PHE A 12 -13.16 -10.75 -19.55
C PHE A 12 -12.55 -10.47 -18.17
N ARG A 13 -13.07 -11.09 -17.10
CA ARG A 13 -12.53 -10.90 -15.74
C ARG A 13 -11.08 -11.34 -15.64
N THR A 14 -10.74 -12.47 -16.26
CA THR A 14 -9.36 -12.98 -16.25
C THR A 14 -8.43 -12.03 -17.03
N LEU A 15 -8.89 -11.50 -18.16
CA LEU A 15 -8.12 -10.55 -18.96
C LEU A 15 -7.98 -9.18 -18.29
N ALA A 16 -9.05 -8.67 -17.68
CA ALA A 16 -9.05 -7.42 -16.93
C ALA A 16 -8.07 -7.46 -15.76
N ALA A 17 -7.91 -8.61 -15.09
CA ALA A 17 -6.93 -8.78 -14.03
C ALA A 17 -5.47 -8.66 -14.51
N THR A 18 -5.22 -8.82 -15.80
CA THR A 18 -3.90 -8.62 -16.43
C THR A 18 -3.75 -7.25 -17.10
N CYS A 19 -4.80 -6.44 -17.07
CA CYS A 19 -4.85 -5.13 -17.68
C CYS A 19 -4.51 -4.05 -16.65
N GLU A 20 -3.75 -3.04 -17.06
CA GLU A 20 -3.38 -1.90 -16.20
C GLU A 20 -4.33 -0.70 -16.36
N TRP A 21 -5.45 -0.90 -17.05
CA TRP A 21 -6.46 0.14 -17.23
C TRP A 21 -7.24 0.43 -15.95
N ASN A 22 -7.67 1.68 -15.83
CA ASN A 22 -8.57 2.07 -14.77
C ASN A 22 -9.99 1.47 -14.97
N GLU A 23 -10.77 1.46 -13.91
CA GLU A 23 -12.11 0.85 -13.92
C GLU A 23 -13.07 1.44 -14.99
N PRO A 24 -13.10 2.77 -15.26
CA PRO A 24 -13.87 3.33 -16.36
C PRO A 24 -13.51 2.75 -17.74
N ALA A 25 -12.22 2.60 -18.04
CA ALA A 25 -11.76 2.05 -19.32
C ALA A 25 -12.11 0.57 -19.46
N LEU A 26 -11.95 -0.22 -18.39
CA LEU A 26 -12.41 -1.62 -18.35
C LEU A 26 -13.93 -1.70 -18.54
N THR A 27 -14.69 -0.82 -17.90
CA THR A 27 -16.16 -0.75 -18.01
C THR A 27 -16.58 -0.47 -19.45
N ALA A 28 -15.96 0.53 -20.10
CA ALA A 28 -16.24 0.85 -21.49
C ALA A 28 -15.94 -0.34 -22.41
N ARG A 29 -14.79 -0.98 -22.23
CA ARG A 29 -14.39 -2.14 -23.03
C ARG A 29 -15.31 -3.34 -22.82
N PHE A 30 -15.79 -3.56 -21.59
CA PHE A 30 -16.76 -4.60 -21.30
C PHE A 30 -18.07 -4.37 -22.06
N LEU A 31 -18.62 -3.15 -22.01
CA LEU A 31 -19.86 -2.78 -22.71
C LEU A 31 -19.76 -2.86 -24.23
N GLU A 32 -18.57 -2.65 -24.80
CA GLU A 32 -18.33 -2.85 -26.23
C GLU A 32 -18.38 -4.31 -26.64
N GLY A 33 -17.92 -5.22 -25.78
CA GLY A 33 -17.88 -6.65 -26.08
C GLY A 33 -19.19 -7.39 -25.89
N LEU A 34 -20.16 -6.81 -25.18
CA LEU A 34 -21.50 -7.40 -24.99
C LEU A 34 -22.33 -7.39 -26.27
N THR A 35 -23.18 -8.40 -26.43
CA THR A 35 -24.17 -8.42 -27.52
C THR A 35 -25.15 -7.25 -27.42
N GLY A 36 -25.68 -6.81 -28.57
CA GLY A 36 -26.60 -5.68 -28.65
C GLY A 36 -27.84 -5.84 -27.75
N GLU A 37 -28.40 -7.05 -27.63
CA GLU A 37 -29.59 -7.32 -26.80
C GLU A 37 -29.33 -7.06 -25.30
N ILE A 38 -28.18 -7.52 -24.78
CA ILE A 38 -27.83 -7.30 -23.38
C ILE A 38 -27.40 -5.86 -23.16
N LYS A 39 -26.60 -5.31 -24.08
CA LYS A 39 -26.14 -3.93 -24.01
C LYS A 39 -27.29 -2.95 -23.95
N GLU A 40 -28.30 -3.09 -24.82
CA GLU A 40 -29.50 -2.25 -24.80
C GLU A 40 -30.29 -2.38 -23.49
N GLU A 41 -30.47 -3.59 -22.96
CA GLU A 41 -31.17 -3.81 -21.69
C GLU A 41 -30.40 -3.20 -20.50
N ILE A 42 -29.07 -3.26 -20.49
CA ILE A 42 -28.23 -2.61 -19.47
C ILE A 42 -28.38 -1.09 -19.57
N LEU A 43 -28.27 -0.53 -20.79
CA LEU A 43 -28.36 0.92 -21.02
C LEU A 43 -29.77 1.47 -20.75
N ALA A 44 -30.80 0.63 -20.82
CA ALA A 44 -32.17 0.99 -20.45
C ALA A 44 -32.39 1.10 -18.92
N HIS A 45 -31.45 0.63 -18.11
CA HIS A 45 -31.45 0.75 -16.65
C HIS A 45 -30.38 1.73 -16.18
N ASN A 46 -30.32 2.01 -14.86
CA ASN A 46 -29.21 2.77 -14.29
C ASN A 46 -27.91 1.95 -14.41
N LEU A 47 -26.90 2.51 -15.09
CA LEU A 47 -25.61 1.87 -15.23
C LEU A 47 -24.98 1.69 -13.83
N PRO A 48 -24.54 0.47 -13.46
CA PRO A 48 -23.88 0.22 -12.19
C PRO A 48 -22.62 1.06 -12.02
N SER A 49 -22.28 1.39 -10.76
CA SER A 49 -21.12 2.23 -10.44
C SER A 49 -19.81 1.47 -10.43
N SER A 50 -19.83 0.14 -10.57
CA SER A 50 -18.61 -0.68 -10.64
C SER A 50 -18.65 -1.73 -11.73
N LEU A 51 -17.46 -2.09 -12.23
CA LEU A 51 -17.29 -3.14 -13.22
C LEU A 51 -17.84 -4.48 -12.72
N ASP A 52 -17.58 -4.83 -11.47
CA ASP A 52 -18.06 -6.10 -10.91
C ASP A 52 -19.58 -6.22 -10.90
N GLN A 53 -20.27 -5.14 -10.53
CA GLN A 53 -21.73 -5.09 -10.55
C GLN A 53 -22.26 -5.17 -11.98
N LEU A 54 -21.58 -4.52 -12.93
CA LEU A 54 -21.93 -4.57 -14.34
C LEU A 54 -21.75 -5.98 -14.92
N VAL A 55 -20.64 -6.66 -14.61
CA VAL A 55 -20.41 -8.06 -15.01
C VAL A 55 -21.49 -8.97 -14.43
N GLU A 56 -21.85 -8.80 -13.16
CA GLU A 56 -22.91 -9.60 -12.54
C GLU A 56 -24.28 -9.36 -13.18
N LEU A 57 -24.59 -8.09 -13.50
CA LEU A 57 -25.82 -7.72 -14.19
C LEU A 57 -25.88 -8.35 -15.59
N ALA A 58 -24.80 -8.28 -16.36
CA ALA A 58 -24.72 -8.89 -17.68
C ALA A 58 -24.95 -10.40 -17.64
N ILE A 59 -24.28 -11.12 -16.72
CA ILE A 59 -24.49 -12.57 -16.52
C ILE A 59 -25.95 -12.88 -16.16
N ARG A 60 -26.56 -12.04 -15.31
CA ARG A 60 -27.95 -12.22 -14.87
C ARG A 60 -28.94 -12.01 -16.02
N LEU A 61 -28.70 -11.01 -16.87
CA LEU A 61 -29.49 -10.73 -18.05
C LEU A 61 -29.34 -11.85 -19.09
N ASP A 62 -28.12 -12.29 -19.38
CA ASP A 62 -27.83 -13.39 -20.32
C ASP A 62 -28.63 -14.64 -19.95
N LYS A 63 -28.56 -15.07 -18.69
CA LYS A 63 -29.36 -16.19 -18.15
C LYS A 63 -30.86 -15.98 -18.35
N ARG A 64 -31.37 -14.77 -18.12
CA ARG A 64 -32.80 -14.45 -18.28
C ARG A 64 -33.24 -14.53 -19.74
N PHE A 65 -32.42 -14.03 -20.67
CA PHE A 65 -32.68 -14.07 -22.10
C PHE A 65 -32.60 -15.51 -22.63
N GLU A 66 -31.60 -16.28 -22.21
CA GLU A 66 -31.50 -17.70 -22.54
C GLU A 66 -32.72 -18.49 -22.07
N LEU A 67 -33.19 -18.28 -20.83
CA LEU A 67 -34.43 -18.91 -20.35
C LEU A 67 -35.66 -18.54 -21.20
N ARG A 68 -35.77 -17.27 -21.65
CA ARG A 68 -36.85 -16.84 -22.56
C ARG A 68 -36.75 -17.49 -23.93
N ARG A 69 -35.53 -17.66 -24.48
CA ARG A 69 -35.28 -18.35 -25.74
C ARG A 69 -35.69 -19.82 -25.64
N HIS A 70 -35.29 -20.51 -24.57
CA HIS A 70 -35.68 -21.89 -24.31
C HIS A 70 -37.19 -22.08 -24.11
N ALA A 71 -37.86 -21.14 -23.43
CA ALA A 71 -39.32 -21.16 -23.27
C ALA A 71 -40.09 -20.89 -24.57
N ARG A 72 -39.45 -20.26 -25.57
CA ARG A 72 -40.01 -19.97 -26.89
C ARG A 72 -39.61 -21.00 -27.96
N ALA A 73 -38.78 -21.99 -27.63
CA ALA A 73 -38.39 -23.04 -28.56
C ALA A 73 -39.63 -23.89 -28.92
N PRO A 74 -39.99 -24.04 -30.20
CA PRO A 74 -41.16 -24.84 -30.58
C PRO A 74 -40.96 -26.31 -30.21
N GLY A 75 -41.97 -26.96 -29.63
CA GLY A 75 -42.03 -28.42 -29.55
C GLY A 75 -42.12 -29.05 -30.95
N PRO A 76 -41.81 -30.35 -31.12
CA PRO A 76 -41.82 -30.98 -32.42
C PRO A 76 -43.26 -31.03 -32.96
N GLU A 77 -43.56 -30.19 -33.94
CA GLU A 77 -44.87 -30.15 -34.60
C GLU A 77 -44.83 -30.96 -35.92
N PRO A 78 -45.89 -31.74 -36.26
CA PRO A 78 -45.88 -32.61 -37.44
C PRO A 78 -45.97 -31.80 -38.73
N GLN A 79 -45.28 -32.25 -39.78
CA GLN A 79 -45.37 -31.69 -41.12
C GLN A 79 -46.82 -31.67 -41.65
N PRO A 80 -47.16 -30.63 -42.41
CA PRO A 80 -47.67 -30.91 -43.75
C PRO A 80 -47.05 -30.02 -44.84
N GLN A 81 -47.04 -30.60 -46.03
CA GLN A 81 -46.56 -30.04 -47.29
C GLN A 81 -47.42 -28.85 -47.75
N SER A 82 -46.79 -27.76 -48.20
CA SER A 82 -46.97 -27.26 -49.57
C SER A 82 -46.18 -25.96 -49.81
N SER A 83 -45.43 -26.00 -50.90
CA SER A 83 -44.81 -24.95 -51.71
C SER A 83 -45.56 -23.61 -51.79
N THR A 84 -44.85 -22.48 -51.60
CA THR A 84 -44.67 -21.45 -52.65
C THR A 84 -43.65 -20.34 -52.29
N VAL A 85 -42.73 -20.12 -53.24
CA VAL A 85 -42.02 -18.91 -53.70
C VAL A 85 -41.38 -17.93 -52.69
N THR A 86 -40.05 -17.93 -52.78
CA THR A 86 -39.05 -17.03 -52.19
C THR A 86 -38.99 -15.65 -52.85
N PHE A 87 -38.84 -14.60 -52.04
CA PHE A 87 -38.19 -13.33 -52.44
C PHE A 87 -36.94 -13.14 -51.56
N PRO A 88 -35.76 -12.76 -52.09
CA PRO A 88 -34.61 -12.49 -51.24
C PRO A 88 -34.70 -11.07 -50.69
N VAL A 89 -34.92 -10.94 -49.38
CA VAL A 89 -34.55 -9.74 -48.63
C VAL A 89 -33.10 -9.93 -48.18
N LEU A 90 -32.20 -9.12 -48.73
CA LEU A 90 -30.84 -8.95 -48.22
C LEU A 90 -30.90 -8.06 -46.97
N THR A 91 -30.90 -8.70 -45.80
CA THR A 91 -30.46 -8.06 -44.54
C THR A 91 -29.63 -9.08 -43.77
N SER A 92 -28.34 -9.14 -44.09
CA SER A 92 -27.34 -9.79 -43.24
C SER A 92 -26.70 -8.73 -42.36
N SER A 93 -27.33 -8.42 -41.22
CA SER A 93 -26.56 -8.01 -40.04
C SER A 93 -26.30 -9.30 -39.26
N GLU A 94 -25.31 -10.05 -39.71
CA GLU A 94 -24.76 -11.19 -38.97
C GLU A 94 -24.22 -10.63 -37.64
N PRO A 95 -24.60 -11.17 -36.47
CA PRO A 95 -24.04 -10.69 -35.20
C PRO A 95 -22.54 -10.96 -35.24
N GLU A 96 -21.75 -9.88 -35.14
CA GLU A 96 -20.30 -9.99 -35.10
C GLU A 96 -19.90 -11.00 -34.00
N PRO A 97 -19.05 -11.98 -34.32
CA PRO A 97 -18.59 -12.91 -33.31
C PRO A 97 -17.85 -12.13 -32.21
N MET A 98 -18.18 -12.41 -30.94
CA MET A 98 -17.40 -11.92 -29.80
C MET A 98 -15.96 -12.46 -29.91
N GLN A 99 -15.08 -11.72 -30.58
CA GLN A 99 -13.68 -12.09 -30.74
C GLN A 99 -12.88 -11.55 -29.55
N LEU A 100 -12.45 -12.46 -28.68
CA LEU A 100 -11.39 -12.22 -27.69
C LEU A 100 -10.00 -12.59 -28.29
N GLY A 101 -9.79 -12.23 -29.56
CA GLY A 101 -8.72 -12.77 -30.40
C GLY A 101 -7.73 -11.74 -30.93
N VAL A 102 -7.49 -10.62 -30.25
CA VAL A 102 -6.34 -9.71 -30.49
C VAL A 102 -6.06 -8.99 -29.16
N SER A 103 -4.79 -8.77 -28.83
CA SER A 103 -4.27 -8.17 -27.59
C SER A 103 -5.21 -7.18 -26.90
N PHE A 104 -5.89 -7.66 -25.85
CA PHE A 104 -6.97 -6.94 -25.17
C PHE A 104 -6.49 -5.67 -24.44
N CYS A 105 -5.21 -5.60 -24.09
CA CYS A 105 -4.58 -4.53 -23.31
C CYS A 105 -3.62 -3.64 -24.13
N GLU A 106 -3.52 -3.81 -25.45
CA GLU A 106 -2.66 -2.96 -26.30
C GLU A 106 -3.36 -1.63 -26.64
N ALA A 107 -3.58 -0.81 -25.63
CA ALA A 107 -3.99 0.59 -25.81
C ALA A 107 -3.53 1.45 -24.64
N ARG A 108 -3.75 2.76 -24.76
CA ARG A 108 -3.16 3.78 -23.89
C ARG A 108 -3.30 3.45 -22.41
N VAL A 109 -2.20 3.59 -21.68
CA VAL A 109 -2.17 3.40 -20.23
C VAL A 109 -1.60 4.63 -19.55
N VAL A 110 -2.41 5.28 -18.71
CA VAL A 110 -1.93 6.32 -17.79
C VAL A 110 -1.75 5.70 -16.40
N LYS A 111 -0.59 5.90 -15.79
CA LYS A 111 -0.24 5.32 -14.49
C LYS A 111 0.18 6.40 -13.50
N VAL A 112 -0.26 6.25 -12.25
CA VAL A 112 0.16 7.03 -11.09
C VAL A 112 0.51 6.05 -9.96
N PRO A 113 1.28 6.46 -8.94
CA PRO A 113 1.56 5.62 -7.78
C PRO A 113 0.29 5.11 -7.11
N VAL A 114 0.29 3.85 -6.69
CA VAL A 114 -0.82 3.25 -5.93
C VAL A 114 -1.00 3.98 -4.60
N GLY A 115 -2.21 4.49 -4.38
CA GLY A 115 -2.61 5.21 -3.18
C GLY A 115 -3.15 4.30 -2.05
N PRO A 116 -3.42 4.85 -0.86
CA PRO A 116 -3.20 6.25 -0.50
C PRO A 116 -1.70 6.56 -0.26
N LEU A 117 -1.21 7.65 -0.85
CA LEU A 117 0.12 8.19 -0.60
C LEU A 117 0.12 8.95 0.72
N VAL A 118 0.50 8.26 1.80
CA VAL A 118 0.53 8.87 3.13
C VAL A 118 1.86 9.57 3.38
N HIS A 119 1.79 10.86 3.72
CA HIS A 119 2.94 11.74 3.98
C HIS A 119 2.75 12.61 5.22
N VAL A 120 3.85 13.08 5.78
CA VAL A 120 3.84 13.97 6.94
C VAL A 120 3.86 15.42 6.49
N GLU A 121 3.07 16.26 7.15
CA GLU A 121 3.04 17.71 6.95
C GLU A 121 4.45 18.33 6.96
N GLY A 122 4.71 19.22 6.00
CA GLY A 122 5.99 19.89 5.80
C GLY A 122 6.98 19.15 4.91
N GLN A 123 6.72 17.89 4.52
CA GLN A 123 7.56 17.15 3.56
C GLN A 123 7.40 17.69 2.14
N ALA A 124 8.50 17.69 1.38
CA ALA A 124 8.45 17.89 -0.07
C ALA A 124 8.16 16.54 -0.73
N ILE A 125 7.22 16.50 -1.67
CA ILE A 125 6.84 15.27 -2.37
C ILE A 125 6.69 15.50 -3.87
N SER A 126 6.80 14.44 -4.66
CA SER A 126 6.42 14.40 -6.07
C SER A 126 5.47 13.23 -6.33
N ILE A 127 4.44 13.49 -7.13
CA ILE A 127 3.53 12.48 -7.65
C ILE A 127 3.83 12.34 -9.13
N ARG A 128 4.38 11.19 -9.52
CA ARG A 128 4.72 10.89 -10.91
C ARG A 128 3.48 10.41 -11.67
N CYS A 129 3.40 10.76 -12.94
CA CYS A 129 2.42 10.24 -13.87
C CYS A 129 3.12 9.85 -15.18
N ASP A 130 2.89 8.63 -15.63
CA ASP A 130 3.49 8.05 -16.84
C ASP A 130 2.38 7.69 -17.82
N VAL A 131 2.66 7.81 -19.12
CA VAL A 131 1.77 7.33 -20.18
C VAL A 131 2.51 6.37 -21.11
N SER A 132 1.87 5.26 -21.48
CA SER A 132 2.39 4.27 -22.43
C SER A 132 1.33 3.86 -23.44
N ASP A 133 1.75 3.10 -24.46
CA ASP A 133 0.86 2.42 -25.42
C ASP A 133 -0.09 3.37 -26.19
N TYR A 134 0.42 4.56 -26.54
CA TYR A 134 -0.30 5.61 -27.26
C TYR A 134 0.14 5.77 -28.71
N GLU A 135 -0.76 6.29 -29.54
CA GLU A 135 -0.52 6.68 -30.92
C GLU A 135 -0.17 8.18 -31.02
N GLY A 136 0.40 8.59 -32.15
CA GLY A 136 0.66 10.00 -32.45
C GLY A 136 2.05 10.48 -32.00
N PRO A 137 2.20 11.76 -31.60
CA PRO A 137 3.49 12.34 -31.29
C PRO A 137 4.11 11.68 -30.06
N ARG A 138 5.45 11.61 -30.02
CA ARG A 138 6.15 11.08 -28.84
C ARG A 138 5.90 11.93 -27.61
N ASP A 139 5.96 13.25 -27.80
CA ASP A 139 5.77 14.23 -26.75
C ASP A 139 4.28 14.34 -26.41
N GLN A 140 3.94 13.97 -25.18
CA GLN A 140 2.59 13.91 -24.66
C GLN A 140 2.35 15.07 -23.71
N ASP A 141 1.10 15.51 -23.65
CA ASP A 141 0.66 16.54 -22.72
C ASP A 141 -0.06 15.93 -21.52
N PHE A 142 -0.01 16.67 -20.40
CA PHE A 142 -0.51 16.24 -19.11
C PHE A 142 -1.28 17.36 -18.44
N GLU A 143 -2.36 16.95 -17.79
CA GLU A 143 -3.26 17.81 -17.05
C GLU A 143 -3.52 17.21 -15.67
N TRP A 144 -3.34 18.03 -14.63
CA TRP A 144 -3.64 17.64 -13.27
C TRP A 144 -4.94 18.27 -12.79
N TYR A 145 -5.74 17.48 -12.10
CA TYR A 145 -6.99 17.91 -11.49
C TYR A 145 -7.05 17.50 -10.02
N LEU A 146 -7.72 18.32 -9.22
CA LEU A 146 -8.22 17.92 -7.90
C LEU A 146 -9.62 17.34 -8.07
N VAL A 147 -9.82 16.11 -7.60
CA VAL A 147 -11.11 15.41 -7.70
C VAL A 147 -11.87 15.60 -6.40
N PHE A 148 -13.07 16.17 -6.52
CA PHE A 148 -14.09 16.26 -5.48
C PHE A 148 -15.24 15.31 -5.83
N ALA A 149 -16.16 15.08 -4.89
CA ALA A 149 -17.23 14.09 -5.04
C ALA A 149 -18.11 14.29 -6.29
N ASP A 150 -18.35 15.54 -6.70
CA ASP A 150 -19.26 15.92 -7.79
C ASP A 150 -18.58 16.68 -8.93
N LYS A 151 -17.30 17.04 -8.79
CA LYS A 151 -16.59 17.89 -9.75
C LYS A 151 -15.08 17.72 -9.70
N THR A 152 -14.42 18.18 -10.75
CA THR A 152 -12.96 18.29 -10.83
C THR A 152 -12.55 19.75 -10.93
N LEU A 153 -11.46 20.12 -10.26
CA LEU A 153 -10.87 21.45 -10.30
C LEU A 153 -9.54 21.39 -11.06
N GLN A 154 -9.40 22.25 -12.07
CA GLN A 154 -8.21 22.30 -12.93
C GLN A 154 -7.02 22.86 -12.15
N LEU A 155 -5.96 22.06 -12.03
CA LEU A 155 -4.77 22.43 -11.26
C LEU A 155 -3.68 22.98 -12.18
N THR A 156 -3.18 22.20 -13.14
CA THR A 156 -2.13 22.64 -14.06
C THR A 156 -2.11 21.81 -15.34
N SER A 157 -1.63 22.38 -16.44
CA SER A 157 -1.53 21.74 -17.75
C SER A 157 -0.16 22.04 -18.38
N THR A 158 0.38 21.08 -19.13
CA THR A 158 1.59 21.28 -19.94
C THR A 158 1.29 21.95 -21.28
N PHE A 159 0.04 21.90 -21.74
CA PHE A 159 -0.39 22.43 -23.03
C PHE A 159 -0.98 23.84 -22.90
N GLU A 160 -1.82 24.06 -21.89
CA GLU A 160 -2.58 25.29 -21.70
C GLU A 160 -2.05 26.16 -20.57
N VAL A 161 -1.59 27.38 -20.89
CA VAL A 161 -1.00 28.32 -19.92
C VAL A 161 -2.02 28.82 -18.89
N ASN A 162 -3.28 29.01 -19.28
CA ASN A 162 -4.35 29.57 -18.43
C ASN A 162 -5.33 28.52 -17.90
N PHE A 163 -4.91 27.26 -17.89
CA PHE A 163 -5.72 26.11 -17.49
C PHE A 163 -6.20 26.14 -16.03
N ALA A 164 -5.35 26.62 -15.13
CA ALA A 164 -5.62 26.54 -13.69
C ALA A 164 -6.85 27.36 -13.29
N ASP A 165 -7.71 26.75 -12.47
CA ASP A 165 -8.87 27.42 -11.88
C ASP A 165 -8.42 28.60 -10.99
N PRO A 166 -9.13 29.75 -11.01
CA PRO A 166 -8.75 30.92 -10.21
C PRO A 166 -8.55 30.64 -8.72
N SER A 167 -9.28 29.68 -8.13
CA SER A 167 -9.21 29.34 -6.71
C SER A 167 -7.89 28.68 -6.28
N VAL A 168 -7.13 28.10 -7.21
CA VAL A 168 -5.84 27.42 -6.92
C VAL A 168 -4.62 28.18 -7.42
N ARG A 169 -4.81 29.28 -8.16
CA ARG A 169 -3.72 30.07 -8.77
C ARG A 169 -2.71 30.58 -7.75
N ASP A 170 -3.16 30.95 -6.55
CA ASP A 170 -2.25 31.45 -5.52
C ASP A 170 -1.21 30.39 -5.10
N TRP A 171 -1.58 29.10 -5.06
CA TRP A 171 -0.66 28.01 -4.72
C TRP A 171 0.34 27.70 -5.84
N LEU A 172 -0.02 27.99 -7.10
CA LEU A 172 0.86 27.84 -8.25
C LEU A 172 1.83 29.03 -8.34
N ASN A 173 1.31 30.24 -8.15
CA ASN A 173 2.10 31.48 -8.17
C ASN A 173 3.12 31.53 -7.03
N SER A 174 2.79 30.97 -5.85
CA SER A 174 3.73 30.83 -4.73
C SER A 174 4.80 29.76 -4.99
N GLY A 175 4.58 28.86 -5.95
CA GLY A 175 5.41 27.68 -6.20
C GLY A 175 5.28 26.62 -5.11
N ASP A 176 4.17 26.62 -4.36
CA ASP A 176 3.87 25.56 -3.40
C ASP A 176 3.52 24.25 -4.11
N ILE A 177 2.82 24.37 -5.24
CA ILE A 177 2.55 23.28 -6.18
C ILE A 177 3.11 23.68 -7.55
N SER A 178 3.81 22.75 -8.20
CA SER A 178 4.40 22.94 -9.53
C SER A 178 4.40 21.62 -10.28
N TYR A 179 4.61 21.65 -11.60
CA TYR A 179 4.87 20.42 -12.35
C TYR A 179 6.26 20.45 -12.99
N HIS A 180 6.80 19.27 -13.27
CA HIS A 180 8.04 19.12 -14.02
C HIS A 180 7.92 17.95 -14.99
N LYS A 181 8.12 18.23 -16.29
CA LYS A 181 8.14 17.20 -17.33
C LYS A 181 9.45 16.42 -17.21
N LEU A 182 9.35 15.11 -17.02
CA LEU A 182 10.52 14.22 -16.90
C LEU A 182 11.03 13.74 -18.26
N GLY A 183 10.16 13.79 -19.27
CA GLY A 183 10.45 13.44 -20.65
C GLY A 183 9.17 13.45 -21.47
N ASP A 184 9.23 12.88 -22.66
CA ASP A 184 8.12 12.90 -23.63
C ASP A 184 6.83 12.25 -23.09
N ALA A 185 6.96 11.22 -22.23
CA ALA A 185 5.86 10.38 -21.77
C ALA A 185 5.67 10.38 -20.24
N ALA A 186 6.25 11.35 -19.53
CA ALA A 186 6.19 11.38 -18.07
C ALA A 186 6.25 12.79 -17.47
N VAL A 187 5.47 13.03 -16.41
CA VAL A 187 5.43 14.29 -15.66
C VAL A 187 5.39 14.02 -14.15
N GLU A 188 5.86 14.97 -13.35
CA GLU A 188 5.69 14.98 -11.90
C GLU A 188 4.93 16.21 -11.44
N LEU A 189 3.95 16.03 -10.56
CA LEU A 189 3.36 17.09 -9.74
C LEU A 189 4.15 17.20 -8.43
N LYS A 190 4.78 18.34 -8.20
CA LYS A 190 5.67 18.60 -7.07
C LYS A 190 5.04 19.52 -6.05
N PHE A 191 5.09 19.10 -4.80
CA PHE A 191 4.69 19.90 -3.65
C PHE A 191 5.95 20.31 -2.90
N LYS A 192 6.14 21.61 -2.70
CA LYS A 192 7.29 22.14 -1.96
C LYS A 192 7.24 21.73 -0.49
N LYS A 193 6.06 21.87 0.13
CA LYS A 193 5.75 21.44 1.50
C LYS A 193 4.27 21.08 1.58
N VAL A 194 3.96 19.80 1.79
CA VAL A 194 2.57 19.36 1.92
C VAL A 194 1.95 19.83 3.22
N ARG A 195 0.66 20.15 3.18
CA ARG A 195 -0.17 20.57 4.32
C ARG A 195 -1.34 19.62 4.48
N ALA A 196 -1.95 19.60 5.67
CA ALA A 196 -3.15 18.79 5.89
C ALA A 196 -4.27 19.08 4.86
N THR A 197 -4.39 20.34 4.41
CA THR A 197 -5.37 20.81 3.41
C THR A 197 -5.09 20.32 2.00
N ASP A 198 -3.89 19.84 1.72
CA ASP A 198 -3.52 19.29 0.42
C ASP A 198 -3.91 17.79 0.32
N SER A 199 -4.54 17.22 1.35
CA SER A 199 -5.10 15.87 1.28
C SER A 199 -6.28 15.84 0.32
N GLY A 200 -6.32 14.87 -0.57
CA GLY A 200 -7.37 14.73 -1.56
C GLY A 200 -7.00 13.75 -2.67
N VAL A 201 -7.90 13.58 -3.62
CA VAL A 201 -7.66 12.74 -4.79
C VAL A 201 -7.15 13.63 -5.93
N TYR A 202 -5.99 13.29 -6.45
CA TYR A 202 -5.37 13.96 -7.59
C TYR A 202 -5.49 13.08 -8.81
N ARG A 203 -6.00 13.66 -9.90
CA ARG A 203 -6.13 12.99 -11.19
C ARG A 203 -5.07 13.51 -12.14
N CYS A 204 -4.27 12.61 -12.68
CA CYS A 204 -3.47 12.88 -13.87
C CYS A 204 -4.27 12.46 -15.09
N SER A 205 -4.43 13.37 -16.04
CA SER A 205 -5.10 13.14 -17.32
C SER A 205 -4.14 13.46 -18.46
N THR A 206 -4.21 12.70 -19.54
CA THR A 206 -3.46 12.97 -20.76
C THR A 206 -4.45 13.23 -21.89
N PRO A 207 -4.46 14.44 -22.51
CA PRO A 207 -5.27 14.69 -23.69
C PRO A 207 -5.00 13.64 -24.78
N SER A 208 -6.04 13.19 -25.47
CA SER A 208 -5.91 12.10 -26.46
C SER A 208 -5.18 12.58 -27.71
N THR A 209 -4.12 11.86 -28.08
CA THR A 209 -3.47 11.96 -29.39
C THR A 209 -3.90 10.85 -30.35
N ASP A 210 -4.67 9.88 -29.86
CA ASP A 210 -4.99 8.66 -30.57
C ASP A 210 -6.13 8.85 -31.58
N SER A 211 -6.06 8.10 -32.68
CA SER A 211 -7.09 8.13 -33.72
C SER A 211 -8.42 7.53 -33.25
N VAL A 212 -8.36 6.59 -32.30
CA VAL A 212 -9.49 5.96 -31.64
C VAL A 212 -9.20 5.91 -30.14
N ILE A 213 -10.12 6.43 -29.32
CA ILE A 213 -9.96 6.42 -27.87
C ILE A 213 -10.09 4.98 -27.37
N ARG A 214 -8.97 4.40 -26.90
CA ARG A 214 -8.91 3.06 -26.32
C ARG A 214 -7.92 3.03 -25.16
N GLY A 215 -8.33 2.37 -24.07
CA GLY A 215 -7.58 2.33 -22.82
C GLY A 215 -7.93 3.45 -21.86
N ASN A 216 -7.05 3.72 -20.90
CA ASN A 216 -7.28 4.75 -19.89
C ASN A 216 -6.46 6.02 -20.16
N TYR A 217 -7.15 7.15 -20.12
CA TYR A 217 -6.60 8.49 -20.40
C TYR A 217 -6.38 9.30 -19.14
N HIS A 218 -6.71 8.73 -17.99
CA HIS A 218 -6.44 9.32 -16.69
C HIS A 218 -6.21 8.24 -15.65
N ALA A 219 -5.56 8.62 -14.55
CA ALA A 219 -5.46 7.82 -13.35
C ALA A 219 -5.48 8.70 -12.10
N ASP A 220 -6.06 8.16 -11.04
CA ASP A 220 -6.35 8.89 -9.80
C ASP A 220 -5.49 8.33 -8.67
N VAL A 221 -4.99 9.23 -7.81
CA VAL A 221 -4.21 8.88 -6.62
C VAL A 221 -4.66 9.70 -5.43
N GLU A 222 -4.93 9.03 -4.32
CA GLU A 222 -5.23 9.69 -3.05
C GLU A 222 -3.92 10.12 -2.37
N LEU A 223 -3.78 11.42 -2.09
CA LEU A 223 -2.75 11.97 -1.21
C LEU A 223 -3.34 12.16 0.19
N LYS A 224 -2.70 11.58 1.20
CA LYS A 224 -3.08 11.73 2.60
C LYS A 224 -1.97 12.39 3.39
N VAL A 225 -2.20 13.62 3.87
CA VAL A 225 -1.22 14.36 4.68
C VAL A 225 -1.59 14.28 6.15
N ILE A 226 -0.73 13.68 6.95
CA ILE A 226 -0.89 13.56 8.40
C ILE A 226 -0.01 14.58 9.14
N ARG A 227 -0.47 15.01 10.31
CA ARG A 227 0.36 15.80 11.23
C ARG A 227 1.27 14.89 12.04
N ASP A 228 2.40 15.42 12.48
CA ASP A 228 3.21 14.74 13.49
C ASP A 228 2.46 14.69 14.82
N SER A 229 1.93 13.50 15.11
CA SER A 229 1.21 13.20 16.35
C SER A 229 1.89 12.10 17.16
N LEU A 230 3.05 11.61 16.71
CA LEU A 230 3.79 10.56 17.38
C LEU A 230 4.32 11.10 18.72
N LYS A 231 4.11 10.37 19.80
CA LYS A 231 4.65 10.70 21.13
C LYS A 231 5.26 9.45 21.73
N VAL A 232 6.38 9.64 22.41
CA VAL A 232 7.15 8.59 23.07
C VAL A 232 7.39 9.04 24.51
N ALA A 233 6.97 8.21 25.46
CA ALA A 233 7.09 8.46 26.89
C ALA A 233 7.65 7.18 27.56
N PRO A 234 8.98 7.08 27.72
CA PRO A 234 9.59 5.97 28.44
C PRO A 234 9.35 6.09 29.94
N ALA A 235 9.16 4.96 30.61
CA ALA A 235 9.26 4.86 32.05
C ALA A 235 10.74 4.84 32.46
N ILE A 236 11.06 5.46 33.60
CA ILE A 236 12.42 5.45 34.14
C ILE A 236 12.70 4.04 34.68
N PRO A 237 13.70 3.31 34.15
CA PRO A 237 14.04 1.98 34.64
C PRO A 237 14.72 2.06 36.01
N LYS A 238 14.77 0.93 36.73
CA LYS A 238 15.54 0.82 37.98
C LYS A 238 17.03 1.05 37.67
N SER A 239 17.61 2.14 38.21
CA SER A 239 18.97 2.57 37.86
C SER A 239 20.10 1.68 38.39
N ALA A 240 19.84 0.88 39.42
CA ALA A 240 20.81 -0.03 40.03
C ALA A 240 20.15 -1.40 40.25
N VAL A 241 20.68 -2.43 39.61
CA VAL A 241 20.11 -3.78 39.55
C VAL A 241 21.21 -4.77 39.94
N ASN A 242 20.89 -5.78 40.74
CA ASN A 242 21.88 -6.82 41.04
C ASN A 242 21.99 -7.80 39.88
N GLU A 243 23.16 -8.37 39.68
CA GLU A 243 23.33 -9.48 38.74
C GLU A 243 22.31 -10.59 39.04
N GLY A 244 21.63 -11.09 38.02
CA GLY A 244 20.54 -12.06 38.16
C GLY A 244 19.12 -11.50 38.27
N GLU A 245 18.96 -10.22 38.63
CA GLU A 245 17.65 -9.55 38.63
C GLU A 245 17.16 -9.27 37.19
N SER A 246 15.95 -8.71 37.05
CA SER A 246 15.42 -8.29 35.75
C SER A 246 15.44 -6.77 35.57
N VAL A 247 15.64 -6.31 34.34
CA VAL A 247 15.57 -4.90 33.96
C VAL A 247 14.33 -4.70 33.09
N ASP A 248 13.39 -3.90 33.57
CA ASP A 248 12.16 -3.59 32.86
C ASP A 248 12.30 -2.26 32.09
N LEU A 249 12.15 -2.33 30.77
CA LEU A 249 12.25 -1.20 29.84
C LEU A 249 10.88 -0.93 29.22
N GLN A 250 10.07 -0.11 29.91
CA GLN A 250 8.72 0.23 29.46
C GLN A 250 8.68 1.55 28.71
N CYS A 251 7.94 1.58 27.61
CA CYS A 251 7.78 2.73 26.76
C CYS A 251 6.32 2.86 26.30
N THR A 252 5.72 4.02 26.55
CA THR A 252 4.39 4.34 26.04
C THR A 252 4.51 5.15 24.76
N THR A 253 3.93 4.63 23.68
CA THR A 253 3.94 5.24 22.35
C THR A 253 2.51 5.50 21.91
N THR A 254 2.18 6.76 21.63
CA THR A 254 0.85 7.16 21.16
C THR A 254 0.94 7.92 19.84
N ARG A 255 -0.07 7.75 18.97
CA ARG A 255 -0.23 8.52 17.73
C ARG A 255 -1.70 8.86 17.49
N GLY A 256 -1.97 9.86 16.65
CA GLY A 256 -3.30 10.06 16.08
C GLY A 256 -3.64 8.91 15.14
N PHE A 257 -4.83 8.33 15.28
CA PHE A 257 -5.25 7.24 14.40
C PHE A 257 -5.33 7.72 12.96
N THR A 258 -4.62 7.02 12.08
CA THR A 258 -4.73 7.16 10.63
C THR A 258 -4.79 5.76 10.04
N GLU A 259 -5.75 5.51 9.16
CA GLU A 259 -5.83 4.23 8.45
C GLU A 259 -4.53 3.96 7.68
N HIS A 260 -4.19 2.68 7.53
CA HIS A 260 -3.00 2.23 6.81
C HIS A 260 -1.65 2.70 7.38
N THR A 261 -1.61 3.22 8.62
CA THR A 261 -0.36 3.47 9.35
C THR A 261 -0.13 2.46 10.47
N PHE A 262 1.14 2.14 10.73
CA PHE A 262 1.58 1.10 11.66
C PHE A 262 2.71 1.60 12.55
N LEU A 263 2.82 1.08 13.77
CA LEU A 263 3.89 1.48 14.71
C LEU A 263 4.92 0.38 14.87
N SER A 264 6.16 0.78 15.08
CA SER A 264 7.19 -0.07 15.67
C SER A 264 7.82 0.61 16.87
N VAL A 265 8.37 -0.21 17.77
CA VAL A 265 9.18 0.24 18.89
C VAL A 265 10.49 -0.55 18.92
N THR A 266 11.58 0.18 19.04
CA THR A 266 12.94 -0.34 19.12
C THR A 266 13.55 0.08 20.46
N TRP A 267 14.11 -0.89 21.16
CA TRP A 267 14.93 -0.66 22.35
C TRP A 267 16.40 -0.75 21.96
N SER A 268 17.16 0.25 22.38
CA SER A 268 18.59 0.34 22.10
C SER A 268 19.37 0.69 23.36
N ILE A 269 20.66 0.36 23.38
CA ILE A 269 21.58 0.64 24.50
C ILE A 269 22.84 1.35 24.02
N ARG A 270 23.29 2.32 24.80
CA ARG A 270 24.55 3.03 24.65
C ARG A 270 25.48 2.67 25.81
N LYS A 271 26.64 2.08 25.50
CA LYS A 271 27.63 1.62 26.50
C LYS A 271 28.80 2.59 26.55
N GLY A 272 28.79 3.48 27.54
CA GLY A 272 29.81 4.53 27.64
C GLY A 272 29.80 5.43 26.40
N SER A 273 30.92 5.52 25.69
CA SER A 273 31.05 6.28 24.44
C SER A 273 30.82 5.44 23.17
N SER A 274 30.33 4.20 23.30
CA SER A 274 30.00 3.36 22.15
C SER A 274 28.85 3.96 21.32
N PRO A 275 28.74 3.61 20.03
CA PRO A 275 27.52 3.87 19.27
C PRO A 275 26.32 3.18 19.93
N LEU A 276 25.12 3.66 19.57
CA LEU A 276 23.86 3.08 20.02
C LEU A 276 23.66 1.71 19.35
N GLU A 277 23.48 0.66 20.15
CA GLU A 277 23.24 -0.71 19.70
C GLU A 277 21.76 -1.06 19.83
N GLU A 278 21.14 -1.58 18.76
CA GLU A 278 19.78 -2.13 18.85
C GLU A 278 19.76 -3.45 19.61
N ILE A 279 18.82 -3.58 20.55
CA ILE A 279 18.60 -4.82 21.31
C ILE A 279 17.52 -5.64 20.63
N LEU A 280 16.35 -5.03 20.45
CA LEU A 280 15.15 -5.68 19.94
C LEU A 280 14.23 -4.61 19.35
N THR A 281 13.56 -4.96 18.26
CA THR A 281 12.52 -4.17 17.61
C THR A 281 11.24 -5.01 17.51
N PHE A 282 10.13 -4.45 17.99
CA PHE A 282 8.79 -4.93 17.67
C PHE A 282 8.29 -4.14 16.45
N GLY A 283 8.20 -4.80 15.31
CA GLY A 283 7.99 -4.21 13.99
C GLY A 283 6.53 -3.87 13.66
N PRO A 284 6.30 -3.12 12.57
CA PRO A 284 4.96 -2.72 12.12
C PRO A 284 4.12 -3.86 11.55
N ASP A 285 4.72 -5.03 11.34
CA ASP A 285 4.08 -6.28 10.92
C ASP A 285 3.89 -7.26 12.09
N ASP A 286 3.94 -6.77 13.32
CA ASP A 286 3.86 -7.55 14.57
C ASP A 286 4.97 -8.60 14.72
N LYS A 287 6.08 -8.44 13.98
CA LYS A 287 7.24 -9.33 14.05
C LYS A 287 8.36 -8.74 14.87
N ILE A 288 9.14 -9.63 15.46
CA ILE A 288 10.30 -9.29 16.26
C ILE A 288 11.55 -9.31 15.39
N LYS A 289 12.36 -8.26 15.47
CA LYS A 289 13.73 -8.24 14.94
C LYS A 289 14.69 -8.07 16.12
N VAL A 290 15.63 -8.99 16.27
CA VAL A 290 16.63 -8.97 17.35
C VAL A 290 17.92 -8.36 16.80
N GLY A 291 18.58 -7.50 17.58
CA GLY A 291 19.88 -6.97 17.19
C GLY A 291 20.96 -8.05 17.21
N ASP A 292 21.94 -7.96 16.32
CA ASP A 292 22.92 -9.03 16.07
C ASP A 292 23.61 -9.51 17.37
N ASN A 293 24.05 -8.56 18.19
CA ASN A 293 24.72 -8.80 19.49
C ASN A 293 23.82 -9.43 20.57
N TYR A 294 22.51 -9.48 20.35
CA TYR A 294 21.50 -9.94 21.32
C TYR A 294 20.79 -11.22 20.87
N THR A 295 21.12 -11.76 19.70
CA THR A 295 20.51 -12.98 19.15
C THR A 295 20.57 -14.15 20.13
N GLN A 296 21.76 -14.45 20.66
CA GLN A 296 21.93 -15.53 21.64
C GLN A 296 21.14 -15.27 22.93
N ARG A 297 21.14 -14.02 23.39
CA ARG A 297 20.39 -13.65 24.61
C ARG A 297 18.88 -13.83 24.43
N TYR A 298 18.36 -13.55 23.23
CA TYR A 298 16.96 -13.79 22.89
C TYR A 298 16.65 -15.29 22.85
N THR A 299 17.48 -16.10 22.18
CA THR A 299 17.26 -17.56 22.08
C THR A 299 17.34 -18.26 23.44
N ASP A 300 18.15 -17.73 24.35
CA ASP A 300 18.28 -18.22 25.73
C ASP A 300 17.09 -17.79 26.63
N GLY A 301 16.11 -17.05 26.11
CA GLY A 301 14.97 -16.54 26.88
C GLY A 301 15.31 -15.38 27.82
N GLY A 302 16.46 -14.72 27.58
CA GLY A 302 16.93 -13.58 28.35
C GLY A 302 16.29 -12.23 27.97
N LEU A 303 15.52 -12.19 26.88
CA LEU A 303 14.75 -11.05 26.42
C LEU A 303 13.28 -11.46 26.30
N LEU A 304 12.38 -10.72 26.95
CA LEU A 304 10.94 -10.97 26.92
C LEU A 304 10.18 -9.70 26.57
N LEU A 305 9.25 -9.80 25.62
CA LEU A 305 8.33 -8.71 25.31
C LEU A 305 7.13 -8.71 26.26
N ASP A 306 6.74 -7.52 26.71
CA ASP A 306 5.54 -7.26 27.50
C ASP A 306 4.66 -6.25 26.74
N LEU A 307 3.60 -6.74 26.10
CA LEU A 307 2.74 -5.97 25.19
C LEU A 307 1.28 -5.97 25.68
N PRO A 308 0.95 -5.20 26.74
CA PRO A 308 -0.40 -5.20 27.29
C PRO A 308 -1.44 -4.48 26.41
N GLY A 309 -1.04 -3.88 25.28
CA GLY A 309 -1.90 -3.14 24.37
C GLY A 309 -1.96 -1.65 24.68
N GLY A 310 -2.85 -0.89 24.01
CA GLY A 310 -3.09 0.53 24.34
C GLY A 310 -1.90 1.48 24.12
N GLY A 311 -0.90 1.09 23.33
CA GLY A 311 0.32 1.88 23.11
C GLY A 311 1.42 1.62 24.15
N PHE A 312 1.24 0.64 25.04
CA PHE A 312 2.28 0.20 25.97
C PHE A 312 3.17 -0.86 25.32
N TYR A 313 4.48 -0.59 25.30
CA TYR A 313 5.51 -1.49 24.80
C TYR A 313 6.55 -1.71 25.89
N GLY A 314 6.73 -2.95 26.34
CA GLY A 314 7.73 -3.33 27.33
C GLY A 314 8.72 -4.35 26.79
N LEU A 315 9.98 -4.19 27.20
CA LEU A 315 11.04 -5.18 27.04
C LEU A 315 11.64 -5.49 28.42
N VAL A 316 11.66 -6.77 28.79
CA VAL A 316 12.24 -7.26 30.04
C VAL A 316 13.53 -8.00 29.73
N LEU A 317 14.64 -7.51 30.27
CA LEU A 317 15.92 -8.22 30.24
C LEU A 317 16.01 -9.07 31.51
N ARG A 318 15.94 -10.39 31.37
CA ARG A 318 16.07 -11.32 32.49
C ARG A 318 17.54 -11.62 32.77
N ASN A 319 17.82 -12.02 34.02
CA ASN A 319 19.14 -12.43 34.48
C ASN A 319 20.21 -11.40 34.09
N ALA A 320 20.07 -10.18 34.63
CA ALA A 320 20.92 -9.03 34.34
C ALA A 320 22.40 -9.41 34.47
N LYS A 321 23.19 -9.06 33.46
CA LYS A 321 24.63 -9.32 33.36
C LYS A 321 25.39 -8.00 33.41
N PRO A 322 26.68 -7.97 33.82
CA PRO A 322 27.49 -6.75 33.75
C PRO A 322 27.53 -6.10 32.35
N SER A 323 27.34 -6.89 31.29
CA SER A 323 27.24 -6.40 29.90
C SER A 323 25.98 -5.58 29.59
N ASP A 324 24.96 -5.61 30.46
CA ASP A 324 23.72 -4.83 30.31
C ASP A 324 23.83 -3.42 30.89
N GLN A 325 24.97 -3.08 31.49
CA GLN A 325 25.21 -1.74 31.96
C GLN A 325 25.25 -0.74 30.79
N GLY A 326 24.38 0.26 30.82
CA GLY A 326 24.32 1.28 29.77
C GLY A 326 23.15 2.24 29.92
N GLY A 327 23.12 3.24 29.02
CA GLY A 327 21.98 4.12 28.82
C GLY A 327 21.02 3.52 27.80
N TYR A 328 19.74 3.40 28.15
CA TYR A 328 18.73 2.83 27.27
C TYR A 328 17.94 3.91 26.54
N VAL A 329 17.58 3.63 25.30
CA VAL A 329 16.78 4.50 24.43
C VAL A 329 15.59 3.72 23.91
N CYS A 330 14.40 4.33 23.98
CA CYS A 330 13.22 3.86 23.27
C CYS A 330 13.04 4.71 22.01
N THR A 331 12.94 4.06 20.86
CA THR A 331 12.65 4.69 19.56
C THR A 331 11.33 4.16 19.05
N ALA A 332 10.36 5.04 18.84
CA ALA A 332 9.13 4.70 18.14
C ALA A 332 9.17 5.22 16.71
N GLN A 333 8.63 4.45 15.78
CA GLN A 333 8.55 4.81 14.37
C GLN A 333 7.14 4.54 13.86
N GLU A 334 6.68 5.38 12.95
CA GLU A 334 5.42 5.19 12.23
C GLU A 334 5.71 4.86 10.77
N TRP A 335 4.97 3.89 10.24
CA TRP A 335 5.22 3.24 8.96
C TRP A 335 3.97 3.19 8.11
N VAL A 336 4.17 3.16 6.80
CA VAL A 336 3.10 2.91 5.82
C VAL A 336 3.54 1.81 4.87
N ARG A 337 2.57 1.03 4.42
CA ARG A 337 2.80 0.02 3.36
C ARG A 337 2.73 0.73 2.01
N GLN A 338 3.71 0.48 1.16
CA GLN A 338 3.78 1.04 -0.18
C GLN A 338 4.04 -0.06 -1.23
N GLY A 339 3.55 0.16 -2.44
CA GLY A 339 3.70 -0.73 -3.60
C GLY A 339 2.46 -1.60 -3.85
N GLU A 340 2.34 -2.12 -5.06
CA GLU A 340 1.18 -2.88 -5.57
C GLU A 340 0.82 -4.11 -4.73
N GLU A 341 1.81 -4.75 -4.08
CA GLU A 341 1.58 -5.90 -3.20
C GLU A 341 1.58 -5.55 -1.69
N GLY A 342 1.76 -4.27 -1.32
CA GLY A 342 1.79 -3.83 0.08
C GLY A 342 2.91 -4.45 0.94
N ARG A 343 3.97 -4.98 0.31
CA ARG A 343 5.08 -5.68 0.98
C ARG A 343 6.21 -4.76 1.44
N ASN A 344 6.31 -3.55 0.90
CA ASN A 344 7.40 -2.65 1.22
C ASN A 344 6.99 -1.63 2.30
N TRP A 345 7.80 -1.51 3.34
CA TRP A 345 7.57 -0.62 4.46
C TRP A 345 8.33 0.69 4.28
N ARG A 346 7.64 1.81 4.43
CA ARG A 346 8.26 3.14 4.42
C ARG A 346 8.04 3.83 5.76
N LYS A 347 9.14 4.22 6.40
CA LYS A 347 9.11 5.02 7.63
C LYS A 347 8.68 6.44 7.32
N ILE A 348 7.68 6.96 8.02
CA ILE A 348 7.15 8.31 7.85
C ILE A 348 7.43 9.21 9.05
N LEU A 349 7.48 8.66 10.27
CA LEU A 349 7.87 9.39 11.48
C LEU A 349 8.83 8.55 12.34
N GLU A 350 9.65 9.24 13.12
CA GLU A 350 10.54 8.64 14.11
C GLU A 350 10.71 9.59 15.29
N LYS A 351 10.62 9.06 16.50
CA LYS A 351 10.96 9.77 17.73
C LYS A 351 11.69 8.85 18.69
N SER A 352 12.76 9.38 19.28
CA SER A 352 13.56 8.67 20.27
C SER A 352 13.56 9.41 21.59
N LYS A 353 13.55 8.67 22.69
CA LYS A 353 13.69 9.19 24.06
C LYS A 353 14.61 8.32 24.87
N GLU A 354 15.54 8.96 25.57
CA GLU A 354 16.39 8.33 26.58
C GLU A 354 15.50 7.86 27.75
N MET A 355 15.65 6.61 28.14
CA MET A 355 14.89 5.98 29.23
C MET A 355 15.60 6.18 30.57
N GLY A 356 16.93 6.08 30.58
CA GLY A 356 17.75 6.17 31.78
C GLY A 356 18.98 5.26 31.70
N LYS A 357 19.87 5.39 32.68
CA LYS A 357 21.07 4.55 32.82
C LYS A 357 20.83 3.46 33.86
N VAL A 358 21.18 2.22 33.51
CA VAL A 358 21.16 1.07 34.42
C VAL A 358 22.59 0.65 34.72
N VAL A 359 22.86 0.41 36.00
CA VAL A 359 24.11 -0.12 36.54
C VAL A 359 23.83 -1.51 37.10
N VAL A 360 24.65 -2.48 36.75
CA VAL A 360 24.52 -3.86 37.24
C VAL A 360 25.61 -4.14 38.26
N THR A 361 25.23 -4.43 39.50
CA THR A 361 26.15 -4.79 40.58
C THR A 361 26.46 -6.28 40.51
N PRO A 362 27.73 -6.69 40.29
CA PRO A 362 28.11 -8.09 40.24
C PRO A 362 27.82 -8.81 41.57
N THR A 363 27.46 -10.08 41.52
CA THR A 363 27.41 -10.89 42.75
C THR A 363 28.83 -11.17 43.19
N GLU A 364 29.25 -10.72 44.38
CA GLU A 364 30.53 -11.12 44.95
C GLU A 364 30.55 -12.64 45.07
N LYS A 365 31.40 -13.30 44.27
CA LYS A 365 31.73 -14.70 44.51
C LYS A 365 32.55 -14.76 45.78
N GLU A 366 32.01 -15.43 46.80
CA GLU A 366 32.77 -15.84 47.97
C GLU A 366 33.90 -16.76 47.46
N GLU A 367 35.10 -16.20 47.28
CA GLU A 367 36.32 -16.96 47.00
C GLU A 367 36.58 -17.84 48.22
N GLU A 368 36.19 -19.11 48.11
CA GLU A 368 36.55 -20.17 49.05
C GLU A 368 38.09 -20.27 49.09
N HIS A 369 38.69 -19.60 50.07
CA HIS A 369 40.13 -19.64 50.31
C HIS A 369 40.54 -21.10 50.54
N PRO A 370 41.50 -21.66 49.78
CA PRO A 370 42.03 -22.97 50.10
C PRO A 370 42.69 -22.91 51.49
N LYS A 371 42.18 -23.72 52.43
CA LYS A 371 42.78 -23.92 53.75
C LYS A 371 44.26 -24.27 53.56
N ALA A 372 45.14 -23.45 54.12
CA ALA A 372 46.57 -23.73 54.16
C ALA A 372 46.81 -25.06 54.88
N ILE A 373 47.38 -26.03 54.16
CA ILE A 373 47.90 -27.28 54.74
C ILE A 373 49.16 -26.89 55.52
N MET A 374 49.12 -27.03 56.85
CA MET A 374 50.31 -26.90 57.70
C MET A 374 51.32 -28.00 57.34
N PRO A 375 52.61 -27.68 57.16
CA PRO A 375 53.65 -28.70 57.03
C PRO A 375 53.89 -29.37 58.39
N ASP A 376 53.78 -30.69 58.41
CA ASP A 376 54.14 -31.55 59.53
C ASP A 376 55.68 -31.53 59.68
N TYR A 377 56.16 -30.84 60.73
CA TYR A 377 57.54 -30.91 61.16
C TYR A 377 57.65 -31.96 62.27
N THR A 378 57.85 -33.20 61.86
CA THR A 378 58.43 -34.23 62.74
C THR A 378 59.51 -34.96 61.97
N ASN A 379 60.77 -34.61 62.24
CA ASN A 379 61.81 -35.60 62.51
C ASN A 379 63.03 -34.93 63.14
N GLN A 380 63.18 -35.25 64.41
CA GLN A 380 64.36 -35.03 65.24
C GLN A 380 65.35 -36.16 64.97
N PRO A 381 66.68 -35.92 65.04
CA PRO A 381 67.68 -36.96 64.80
C PRO A 381 67.98 -37.69 66.11
N ASP A 382 68.05 -39.02 66.07
CA ASP A 382 68.69 -39.83 67.11
C ASP A 382 69.76 -40.75 66.49
N HIS A 383 70.97 -40.53 66.99
CA HIS A 383 72.19 -41.36 67.06
C HIS A 383 73.02 -41.71 65.81
#